data_AF-A0A937FCS7-F1
#
_entry.id   AF-A0A937FCS7-F1
#
_cell.length_a   1.000
_cell.length_b   1.000
_cell.length_c   1.000
_cell.angle_alpha   90.00
_cell.angle_beta   90.00
_cell.angle_gamma   90.00
#
_symmetry.space_group_name_H-M   'P 1'
#
loop_
_entity.id
_entity.type
_entity.pdbx_description
1 polymer ?
#
loop_
_entity_poly.entity_id
_entity_poly.type
_entity_poly.pdbx_seq_one_letter_code
_entity_poly.pdbx_strand_id
1 'polypeptide(L)'
;MIEMLRAPWPWYVVGPLIAVVMYLMIYSGKAFGISSTFRTMCSIGGGGKYADFFRFNWRGQVWNLVFVAGTFLGGVVSVLWLQSEEPMQLNEKVVQELEVMGINSPGKELAPGEIFAWDQLMSLEGILFMVLGGFLVGFGARYAGGCTSGHAISGLSNLQLPSLIAVIGFFIGGLVSTYFLIPYFLDL
;
A
#
# COMPACT_ATOMS: atom_id res chain seq x y z
N MET A 1 7.34 -0.84 -28.62
CA MET A 1 6.03 -0.77 -27.92
C MET A 1 6.11 -1.30 -26.49
N ILE A 2 6.65 -2.51 -26.27
CA ILE A 2 6.91 -3.04 -24.91
C ILE A 2 7.93 -2.18 -24.13
N GLU A 3 8.97 -1.66 -24.78
CA GLU A 3 9.93 -0.75 -24.13
C GLU A 3 9.27 0.52 -23.56
N MET A 4 8.28 1.09 -24.27
CA MET A 4 7.51 2.24 -23.77
C MET A 4 6.68 1.88 -22.53
N LEU A 5 6.21 0.63 -22.43
CA LEU A 5 5.46 0.15 -21.27
C LEU A 5 6.37 -0.21 -20.08
N ARG A 6 7.65 -0.49 -20.33
CA ARG A 6 8.67 -0.77 -19.30
C ARG A 6 9.34 0.48 -18.76
N ALA A 7 9.43 1.53 -19.57
CA ALA A 7 10.01 2.79 -19.15
C ALA A 7 9.23 3.41 -17.97
N PRO A 8 9.90 4.13 -17.04
CA PRO A 8 9.22 4.82 -15.96
C PRO A 8 8.29 5.91 -16.53
N TRP A 9 7.01 5.83 -16.18
CA TRP A 9 6.03 6.80 -16.65
C TRP A 9 6.04 8.06 -15.78
N PRO A 10 6.08 9.25 -16.39
CA PRO A 10 6.06 10.47 -15.63
C PRO A 10 4.70 10.68 -14.96
N TRP A 11 4.71 11.40 -13.84
CA TRP A 11 3.53 11.63 -13.01
C TRP A 11 2.37 12.28 -13.77
N TYR A 12 2.64 13.10 -14.79
CA TYR A 12 1.61 13.76 -15.60
C TYR A 12 0.93 12.82 -16.61
N VAL A 13 1.45 11.60 -16.83
CA VAL A 13 0.77 10.54 -17.58
C VAL A 13 0.02 9.63 -16.62
N VAL A 14 0.69 9.18 -15.56
CA VAL A 14 0.11 8.25 -14.57
C VAL A 14 -1.06 8.90 -13.82
N GLY A 15 -0.96 10.18 -13.45
CA GLY A 15 -1.99 10.92 -12.73
C GLY A 15 -3.34 10.94 -13.47
N PRO A 16 -3.41 11.44 -14.71
CA PRO A 16 -4.63 11.38 -15.51
C PRO A 16 -5.16 9.97 -15.74
N LEU A 17 -4.30 8.97 -15.93
CA LEU A 17 -4.74 7.57 -16.07
C LEU A 17 -5.41 7.05 -14.80
N ILE A 18 -4.81 7.29 -13.63
CA ILE A 18 -5.43 6.96 -12.33
C ILE A 18 -6.76 7.70 -12.19
N ALA A 19 -6.83 8.99 -12.54
CA ALA A 19 -8.05 9.77 -12.48
C ALA A 19 -9.17 9.20 -13.37
N VAL A 20 -8.84 8.75 -14.59
CA VAL A 20 -9.78 8.08 -15.49
C VAL A 20 -10.29 6.77 -14.88
N VAL A 21 -9.39 5.94 -14.33
CA VAL A 21 -9.79 4.70 -13.66
C VAL A 21 -10.70 5.00 -12.46
N MET A 22 -10.37 6.00 -11.66
CA MET A 22 -11.19 6.44 -10.51
C MET A 22 -12.56 6.93 -10.96
N TYR A 23 -12.61 7.75 -12.01
CA TYR A 23 -13.86 8.25 -12.58
C TYR A 23 -14.73 7.09 -13.06
N LEU A 24 -14.19 6.13 -13.81
CA LEU A 24 -14.93 4.96 -14.30
C LEU A 24 -15.48 4.10 -13.15
N MET A 25 -14.70 3.95 -12.07
CA MET A 25 -15.15 3.23 -10.87
C MET A 25 -16.31 3.97 -10.17
N ILE A 26 -16.18 5.27 -9.96
CA ILE A 26 -17.22 6.10 -9.34
C ILE A 26 -18.49 6.10 -10.21
N TYR A 27 -18.34 6.28 -11.53
CA TYR A 27 -19.44 6.24 -12.50
C TYR A 27 -20.19 4.90 -12.45
N SER A 28 -19.47 3.80 -12.26
CA SER A 28 -20.06 2.46 -12.13
C SER A 28 -20.63 2.15 -10.73
N GLY A 29 -20.65 3.14 -9.83
CA GLY A 29 -21.10 2.99 -8.44
C GLY A 29 -20.23 2.03 -7.63
N LYS A 30 -18.97 1.82 -8.04
CA LYS A 30 -18.04 0.89 -7.42
C LYS A 30 -17.10 1.61 -6.46
N ALA A 31 -16.94 1.04 -5.27
CA ALA A 31 -16.04 1.59 -4.27
C ALA A 31 -14.57 1.26 -4.60
N PHE A 32 -13.69 2.21 -4.29
CA PHE A 32 -12.24 2.04 -4.34
C PHE A 32 -11.71 1.93 -2.90
N GLY A 33 -11.31 0.73 -2.48
CA GLY A 33 -10.88 0.51 -1.10
C GLY A 33 -10.32 -0.89 -0.86
N ILE A 34 -9.11 -0.96 -0.29
CA ILE A 34 -8.46 -2.25 0.06
C ILE A 34 -8.87 -2.71 1.47
N SER A 35 -9.02 -1.79 2.43
CA SER A 35 -9.37 -2.14 3.82
C SER A 35 -10.74 -2.80 3.97
N SER A 36 -11.71 -2.43 3.12
CA SER A 36 -13.02 -3.10 3.07
C SER A 36 -12.92 -4.56 2.59
N THR A 37 -11.91 -4.89 1.77
CA THR A 37 -11.65 -6.26 1.33
C THR A 37 -11.20 -7.12 2.50
N PHE A 38 -10.29 -6.64 3.35
CA PHE A 38 -9.89 -7.37 4.56
C PHE A 38 -11.09 -7.65 5.48
N ARG A 39 -11.97 -6.66 5.69
CA ARG A 39 -13.23 -6.85 6.42
C ARG A 39 -14.12 -7.93 5.78
N THR A 40 -14.20 -7.93 4.45
CA THR A 40 -14.98 -8.91 3.67
C THR A 40 -14.41 -10.32 3.82
N MET A 41 -13.08 -10.47 3.73
CA MET A 41 -12.40 -11.75 3.95
C MET A 41 -12.63 -12.28 5.37
N CYS A 42 -12.54 -11.42 6.40
CA CYS A 42 -12.87 -11.80 7.77
C CYS A 42 -14.34 -12.23 7.93
N SER A 43 -15.28 -11.56 7.25
CA SER A 43 -16.70 -11.95 7.25
C SER A 43 -16.92 -13.33 6.61
N ILE A 44 -16.27 -13.60 5.47
CA ILE A 44 -16.30 -14.91 4.79
C ILE A 44 -15.72 -16.00 5.69
N GLY A 45 -14.62 -15.71 6.39
CA GLY A 45 -13.98 -16.60 7.36
C GLY A 45 -14.78 -16.83 8.65
N GLY A 46 -16.01 -16.32 8.75
CA GLY A 46 -16.88 -16.52 9.91
C GLY A 46 -16.66 -15.52 11.04
N GLY A 47 -15.95 -14.41 10.82
CA GLY A 47 -15.75 -13.33 11.79
C GLY A 47 -17.06 -12.76 12.35
N GLY A 48 -18.16 -12.91 11.62
CA GLY A 48 -19.50 -12.53 12.09
C GLY A 48 -19.99 -13.31 13.32
N LYS A 49 -19.35 -14.44 13.68
CA LYS A 49 -19.62 -15.16 14.93
C LYS A 49 -18.99 -14.47 16.15
N TYR A 50 -17.94 -13.68 15.95
CA TYR A 50 -17.15 -13.10 17.04
C TYR A 50 -17.40 -11.59 17.24
N ALA A 51 -17.79 -10.88 16.18
CA ALA A 51 -18.10 -9.46 16.27
C ALA A 51 -19.18 -9.04 15.26
N ASP A 52 -20.10 -8.17 15.71
CA ASP A 52 -21.16 -7.61 14.87
C ASP A 52 -20.62 -6.80 13.69
N PHE A 53 -19.41 -6.24 13.84
CA PHE A 53 -18.73 -5.53 12.75
C PHE A 53 -18.55 -6.39 11.48
N PHE A 54 -18.41 -7.71 11.61
CA PHE A 54 -18.26 -8.62 10.48
C PHE A 54 -19.59 -9.24 10.02
N ARG A 55 -20.72 -8.93 10.68
CA ARG A 55 -22.06 -9.39 10.30
C ARG A 55 -22.66 -8.44 9.27
N PHE A 56 -22.35 -8.68 8.01
CA PHE A 56 -22.96 -7.98 6.88
C PHE A 56 -23.03 -8.90 5.66
N ASN A 57 -23.81 -8.50 4.65
CA ASN A 57 -23.91 -9.25 3.41
C ASN A 57 -22.66 -9.06 2.55
N TRP A 58 -21.65 -9.91 2.75
CA TRP A 58 -20.39 -9.87 2.01
C TRP A 58 -20.58 -10.06 0.50
N ARG A 59 -21.67 -10.73 0.05
CA ARG A 59 -21.96 -10.89 -1.39
C ARG A 59 -22.24 -9.56 -2.08
N GLY A 60 -22.72 -8.56 -1.36
CA GLY A 60 -22.85 -7.19 -1.87
C GLY A 60 -21.52 -6.47 -2.09
N GLN A 61 -20.41 -7.02 -1.58
CA GLN A 61 -19.06 -6.45 -1.64
C GLN A 61 -18.11 -7.26 -2.53
N VAL A 62 -18.63 -8.16 -3.39
CA VAL A 62 -17.83 -9.00 -4.30
C VAL A 62 -16.90 -8.17 -5.19
N TRP A 63 -17.31 -6.96 -5.55
CA TRP A 63 -16.46 -6.05 -6.31
C TRP A 63 -15.10 -5.79 -5.64
N ASN A 64 -15.06 -5.63 -4.32
CA ASN A 64 -13.80 -5.35 -3.61
C ASN A 64 -12.83 -6.55 -3.71
N LEU A 65 -13.36 -7.77 -3.75
CA LEU A 65 -12.58 -8.99 -3.96
C LEU A 65 -12.01 -9.05 -5.38
N VAL A 66 -12.85 -8.76 -6.39
CA VAL A 66 -12.43 -8.70 -7.80
C VAL A 66 -11.36 -7.63 -7.98
N PHE A 67 -11.54 -6.46 -7.36
CA PHE A 67 -10.57 -5.38 -7.40
C PHE A 67 -9.22 -5.80 -6.81
N VAL A 68 -9.19 -6.40 -5.62
CA VAL A 68 -7.94 -6.83 -5.00
C VAL A 68 -7.26 -7.95 -5.78
N ALA A 69 -8.02 -8.93 -6.28
CA ALA A 69 -7.50 -9.97 -7.16
C ALA A 69 -6.90 -9.38 -8.45
N GLY A 70 -7.59 -8.41 -9.06
CA GLY A 70 -7.10 -7.69 -10.24
C GLY A 70 -5.83 -6.90 -9.95
N THR A 71 -5.74 -6.21 -8.80
CA THR A 71 -4.51 -5.49 -8.41
C THR A 71 -3.34 -6.45 -8.15
N PHE A 72 -3.61 -7.62 -7.56
CA PHE A 72 -2.58 -8.64 -7.34
C PHE A 72 -2.07 -9.20 -8.67
N LEU A 73 -2.97 -9.60 -9.57
CA LEU A 73 -2.61 -10.08 -10.91
C LEU A 73 -1.88 -9.00 -11.71
N GLY A 74 -2.32 -7.75 -11.61
CA GLY A 74 -1.64 -6.61 -12.21
C GLY A 74 -0.21 -6.45 -11.69
N GLY A 75 0.00 -6.57 -10.38
CA GLY A 75 1.34 -6.54 -9.77
C GLY A 75 2.23 -7.69 -10.26
N VAL A 76 1.70 -8.91 -10.31
CA VAL A 76 2.41 -10.08 -10.86
C VAL A 76 2.79 -9.82 -12.32
N VAL A 77 1.85 -9.30 -13.12
CA VAL A 77 2.12 -8.98 -14.52
C VAL A 77 3.22 -7.91 -14.64
N SER A 78 3.16 -6.89 -13.79
CA SER A 78 4.14 -5.81 -13.78
C SER A 78 5.55 -6.32 -13.48
N VAL A 79 5.72 -7.19 -12.48
CA VAL A 79 7.03 -7.73 -12.10
C VAL A 79 7.55 -8.72 -13.15
N LEU A 80 6.71 -9.60 -13.70
CA LEU A 80 7.17 -10.64 -14.62
C LEU A 80 7.42 -10.15 -16.05
N TRP A 81 6.69 -9.13 -16.53
CA TRP A 81 6.77 -8.70 -17.94
C TRP A 81 7.13 -7.23 -18.15
N LEU A 82 6.84 -6.35 -17.18
CA LEU A 82 6.96 -4.88 -17.34
C LEU A 82 8.04 -4.24 -16.46
N GLN A 83 8.82 -5.02 -15.71
CA GLN A 83 9.90 -4.48 -14.90
C GLN A 83 10.94 -3.77 -15.78
N SER A 84 11.28 -2.53 -15.40
CA SER A 84 12.36 -1.77 -16.02
C SER A 84 13.71 -2.32 -15.56
N GLU A 85 14.69 -2.35 -16.47
CA GLU A 85 16.08 -2.68 -16.15
C GLU A 85 16.87 -1.43 -15.68
N GLU A 86 16.29 -0.24 -15.81
CA GLU A 86 16.91 0.99 -15.32
C GLU A 86 16.76 1.13 -13.80
N PRO A 87 17.83 1.51 -13.06
CA PRO A 87 17.74 1.76 -11.64
C PRO A 87 16.85 2.96 -11.34
N MET A 88 16.16 2.92 -10.20
CA MET A 88 15.37 4.04 -9.71
C MET A 88 16.24 5.28 -9.56
N GLN A 89 15.79 6.39 -10.12
CA GLN A 89 16.44 7.68 -9.98
C GLN A 89 16.19 8.23 -8.57
N LEU A 90 17.10 7.92 -7.64
CA LEU A 90 17.09 8.42 -6.28
C LEU A 90 17.98 9.66 -6.14
N ASN A 91 17.65 10.53 -5.19
CA ASN A 91 18.49 11.66 -4.83
C ASN A 91 19.79 11.15 -4.20
N GLU A 92 20.94 11.71 -4.59
CA GLU A 92 22.27 11.34 -4.07
C GLU A 92 22.31 11.33 -2.54
N LYS A 93 21.64 12.28 -1.87
CA LYS A 93 21.57 12.33 -0.40
C LYS A 93 20.86 11.12 0.19
N VAL A 94 19.78 10.68 -0.46
CA VAL A 94 18.99 9.52 -0.02
C VAL A 94 19.80 8.24 -0.22
N VAL A 95 20.55 8.14 -1.33
CA VAL A 95 21.46 7.01 -1.56
C VAL A 95 22.51 6.91 -0.45
N GLN A 96 23.15 8.04 -0.10
CA GLN A 96 24.13 8.09 0.98
C GLN A 96 23.53 7.71 2.35
N GLU A 97 22.34 8.21 2.68
CA GLU A 97 21.67 7.87 3.94
C GLU A 97 21.29 6.38 4.01
N LEU A 98 20.80 5.80 2.91
CA LEU A 98 20.42 4.39 2.85
C LEU A 98 21.63 3.45 2.93
N GLU A 99 22.76 3.82 2.33
CA GLU A 99 24.02 3.06 2.44
C GLU A 99 24.55 3.05 3.88
N VAL A 100 24.43 4.17 4.61
CA VAL A 100 24.80 4.23 6.04
C VAL A 100 23.89 3.33 6.89
N MET A 101 22.61 3.22 6.55
CA MET A 101 21.63 2.34 7.20
C MET A 101 21.74 0.86 6.76
N GLY A 102 22.83 0.46 6.09
CA GLY A 102 23.10 -0.94 5.75
C GLY A 102 22.39 -1.47 4.50
N ILE A 103 21.74 -0.62 3.69
CA ILE A 103 21.08 -1.04 2.43
C ILE A 103 22.08 -0.94 1.28
N ASN A 104 22.46 -2.08 0.70
CA ASN A 104 23.42 -2.11 -0.38
C ASN A 104 22.73 -1.83 -1.73
N SER A 105 23.33 -0.97 -2.56
CA SER A 105 22.79 -0.59 -3.87
C SER A 105 21.33 -0.07 -3.87
N PRO A 106 21.03 1.02 -3.12
CA PRO A 106 19.69 1.62 -3.11
C PRO A 106 19.18 1.93 -4.53
N GLY A 107 17.96 1.46 -4.83
CA GLY A 107 17.28 1.76 -6.09
C GLY A 107 17.59 0.84 -7.26
N LYS A 108 18.46 -0.16 -7.14
CA LYS A 108 18.58 -1.23 -8.17
C LYS A 108 17.38 -2.17 -8.16
N GLU A 109 16.84 -2.43 -6.99
CA GLU A 109 15.66 -3.26 -6.78
C GLU A 109 14.50 -2.42 -6.24
N LEU A 110 13.27 -2.84 -6.50
CA LEU A 110 12.06 -2.12 -6.05
C LEU A 110 11.95 -2.09 -4.52
N ALA A 111 12.45 -3.13 -3.86
CA ALA A 111 12.51 -3.26 -2.42
C ALA A 111 13.84 -3.93 -2.04
N PRO A 112 14.56 -3.44 -1.02
CA PRO A 112 15.86 -3.99 -0.63
C PRO A 112 15.72 -5.42 -0.10
N GLY A 113 16.48 -6.34 -0.68
CA GLY A 113 16.50 -7.74 -0.26
C GLY A 113 16.92 -7.92 1.20
N GLU A 114 17.73 -7.01 1.75
CA GLU A 114 18.20 -7.06 3.14
C GLU A 114 17.06 -6.96 4.16
N ILE A 115 15.92 -6.37 3.78
CA ILE A 115 14.75 -6.22 4.67
C ILE A 115 13.64 -7.19 4.28
N PHE A 116 13.47 -7.42 2.97
CA PHE A 116 12.30 -8.11 2.41
C PHE A 116 12.58 -9.51 1.89
N ALA A 117 13.81 -10.04 2.01
CA ALA A 117 14.07 -11.43 1.66
C ALA A 117 13.44 -12.41 2.67
N TRP A 118 13.18 -13.62 2.18
CA TRP A 118 12.36 -14.61 2.88
C TRP A 118 12.96 -15.06 4.20
N ASP A 119 14.29 -15.11 4.29
CA ASP A 119 15.04 -15.46 5.48
C ASP A 119 14.89 -14.41 6.60
N GLN A 120 14.88 -13.12 6.25
CA GLN A 120 14.69 -12.02 7.20
C GLN A 120 13.23 -11.91 7.61
N LEU A 121 12.30 -12.10 6.68
CA LEU A 121 10.87 -12.09 6.99
C LEU A 121 10.44 -13.26 7.89
N MET A 122 11.05 -14.43 7.73
CA MET A 122 10.78 -15.60 8.58
C MET A 122 11.61 -15.63 9.88
N SER A 123 12.48 -14.65 10.10
CA SER A 123 13.15 -14.47 11.38
C SER A 123 12.16 -14.07 12.48
N LEU A 124 12.52 -14.29 13.75
CA LEU A 124 11.67 -13.92 14.88
C LEU A 124 11.35 -12.43 14.89
N GLU A 125 12.36 -11.60 14.59
CA GLU A 125 12.25 -10.15 14.50
C GLU A 125 11.33 -9.75 13.35
N GLY A 126 11.55 -10.29 12.14
CA GLY A 126 10.73 -10.02 10.96
C GLY A 126 9.26 -10.39 11.16
N ILE A 127 8.98 -11.55 11.77
CA ILE A 127 7.61 -11.96 12.11
C ILE A 127 7.00 -11.00 13.13
N LEU A 128 7.73 -10.64 14.19
CA LEU A 128 7.25 -9.71 15.20
C LEU A 128 6.89 -8.36 14.57
N PHE A 129 7.74 -7.83 13.69
CA PHE A 129 7.48 -6.58 12.97
C PHE A 129 6.28 -6.66 12.02
N MET A 130 6.16 -7.72 11.22
CA MET A 130 5.02 -7.88 10.33
C MET A 130 3.71 -7.99 11.09
N VAL A 131 3.68 -8.75 12.19
CA VAL A 131 2.48 -8.93 13.01
C VAL A 131 2.11 -7.63 13.71
N LEU A 132 3.06 -6.97 14.38
CA LEU A 132 2.81 -5.70 15.08
C LEU A 132 2.46 -4.58 14.09
N GLY A 133 3.22 -4.44 13.01
CA GLY A 133 2.97 -3.45 11.95
C GLY A 133 1.63 -3.68 11.27
N GLY A 134 1.31 -4.92 10.89
CA GLY A 134 0.02 -5.29 10.32
C GLY A 134 -1.15 -5.01 11.27
N PHE A 135 -0.97 -5.31 12.56
CA PHE A 135 -1.95 -4.98 13.60
C PHE A 135 -2.17 -3.47 13.71
N LEU A 136 -1.10 -2.67 13.80
CA LEU A 136 -1.17 -1.21 13.90
C LEU A 136 -1.83 -0.59 12.67
N VAL A 137 -1.50 -1.06 11.46
CA VAL A 137 -2.12 -0.61 10.21
C VAL A 137 -3.61 -0.97 10.18
N GLY A 138 -3.97 -2.19 10.56
CA GLY A 138 -5.37 -2.64 10.62
C GLY A 138 -6.18 -1.85 11.65
N PHE A 139 -5.63 -1.66 12.84
CA PHE A 139 -6.22 -0.84 13.90
C PHE A 139 -6.40 0.61 13.46
N GLY A 140 -5.36 1.24 12.93
CA GLY A 140 -5.37 2.62 12.47
C GLY A 140 -6.35 2.85 11.33
N ALA A 141 -6.37 1.97 10.33
CA ALA A 141 -7.33 2.04 9.23
C ALA A 141 -8.78 1.90 9.72
N ARG A 142 -9.01 1.08 10.75
CA ARG A 142 -10.35 0.95 11.34
C ARG A 142 -10.73 2.18 12.15
N TYR A 143 -9.80 2.72 12.93
CA TYR A 143 -9.99 3.91 13.77
C TYR A 143 -10.28 5.15 12.92
N ALA A 144 -9.54 5.34 11.82
CA ALA A 144 -9.77 6.41 10.86
C ALA A 144 -11.04 6.23 10.00
N GLY A 145 -11.58 5.00 9.94
CA GLY A 145 -12.73 4.68 9.09
C GLY A 145 -12.36 4.43 7.63
N GLY A 146 -11.07 4.27 7.31
CA GLY A 146 -10.55 4.05 5.97
C GLY A 146 -9.02 3.97 5.96
N CYS A 147 -8.46 3.55 4.82
CA CYS A 147 -7.01 3.54 4.57
C CYS A 147 -6.64 4.64 3.56
N THR A 148 -5.37 4.71 3.14
CA THR A 148 -4.87 5.69 2.16
C THR A 148 -5.69 5.71 0.87
N SER A 149 -6.10 4.55 0.35
CA SER A 149 -6.94 4.49 -0.86
C SER A 149 -8.31 5.15 -0.65
N GLY A 150 -8.90 5.01 0.53
CA GLY A 150 -10.20 5.58 0.86
C GLY A 150 -10.13 7.08 1.16
N HIS A 151 -9.20 7.51 2.00
CA HIS A 151 -9.09 8.92 2.39
C HIS A 151 -8.28 9.77 1.42
N ALA A 152 -7.10 9.33 1.00
CA ALA A 152 -6.21 10.14 0.15
C ALA A 152 -6.65 10.17 -1.32
N ILE A 153 -7.07 9.04 -1.88
CA ILE A 153 -7.48 8.98 -3.29
C ILE A 153 -8.94 9.40 -3.42
N SER A 154 -9.89 8.64 -2.86
CA SER A 154 -11.32 8.94 -3.03
C SER A 154 -11.80 10.11 -2.16
N GLY A 155 -11.38 10.18 -0.90
CA GLY A 155 -11.86 11.15 0.08
C GLY A 155 -11.45 12.59 -0.23
N LEU A 156 -10.16 12.82 -0.54
CA LEU A 156 -9.67 14.14 -0.97
C LEU A 156 -10.23 14.57 -2.33
N SER A 157 -10.41 13.64 -3.27
CA SER A 157 -11.07 13.94 -4.55
C SER A 157 -12.52 14.41 -4.38
N ASN A 158 -13.19 13.94 -3.33
CA ASN A 158 -14.53 14.38 -2.93
C ASN A 158 -14.52 15.57 -1.94
N LEU A 159 -13.36 16.20 -1.71
CA LEU A 159 -13.19 17.36 -0.81
C LEU A 159 -13.69 17.12 0.62
N GLN A 160 -13.58 15.88 1.12
CA GLN A 160 -14.03 15.54 2.46
C GLN A 160 -13.03 16.02 3.52
N LEU A 161 -13.45 16.97 4.36
CA LEU A 161 -12.63 17.47 5.47
C LEU A 161 -12.14 16.37 6.44
N PRO A 162 -12.96 15.36 6.83
CA PRO A 162 -12.47 14.26 7.66
C PRO A 162 -11.33 13.48 7.01
N SER A 163 -11.39 13.32 5.68
CA SER A 163 -10.34 12.63 4.92
C SER A 163 -9.05 13.45 4.85
N LEU A 164 -9.14 14.78 4.76
CA LEU A 164 -7.96 15.66 4.87
C LEU A 164 -7.27 15.52 6.22
N ILE A 165 -8.04 15.54 7.31
CA ILE A 165 -7.49 15.36 8.67
C ILE A 165 -6.82 13.99 8.81
N ALA A 166 -7.46 12.92 8.33
CA ALA A 166 -6.88 11.58 8.34
C ALA A 166 -5.57 11.50 7.56
N VAL A 167 -5.51 12.11 6.37
CA VAL A 167 -4.31 12.12 5.53
C VAL A 167 -3.16 12.88 6.19
N ILE A 168 -3.42 14.04 6.80
CA ILE A 168 -2.40 14.76 7.58
C ILE A 168 -1.85 13.87 8.69
N GLY A 169 -2.73 13.16 9.41
CA GLY A 169 -2.32 12.19 10.44
C GLY A 169 -1.45 11.05 9.87
N PHE A 170 -1.81 10.49 8.72
CA PHE A 170 -1.02 9.46 8.04
C PHE A 170 0.37 9.96 7.66
N PHE A 171 0.48 11.18 7.13
CA PHE A 171 1.76 11.80 6.81
C PHE A 171 2.62 12.04 8.05
N ILE A 172 2.03 12.57 9.14
CA ILE A 172 2.76 12.75 10.40
C ILE A 172 3.27 11.40 10.93
N GLY A 173 2.41 10.37 10.94
CA GLY A 173 2.80 9.02 11.36
C GLY A 173 3.92 8.44 10.49
N GLY A 174 3.85 8.63 9.17
CA GLY A 174 4.89 8.24 8.23
C GLY A 174 6.22 8.94 8.51
N LEU A 175 6.22 10.26 8.68
CA LEU A 175 7.42 11.03 9.01
C LEU A 175 8.01 10.60 10.35
N VAL A 176 7.17 10.41 11.38
CA VAL A 176 7.63 9.90 12.68
C VAL A 176 8.26 8.52 12.52
N SER A 177 7.66 7.63 11.73
CA SER A 177 8.23 6.33 11.45
C SER A 177 9.57 6.43 10.73
N THR A 178 9.68 7.27 9.70
CA THR A 178 10.92 7.42 8.91
C THR A 178 12.07 7.98 9.74
N TYR A 179 11.83 9.00 10.57
CA TYR A 179 12.89 9.66 11.32
C TYR A 179 13.20 9.04 12.68
N PHE A 180 12.22 8.37 13.29
CA PHE A 180 12.40 7.82 14.63
C PHE A 180 12.35 6.31 14.66
N LEU A 181 11.50 5.61 13.89
CA LEU A 181 11.38 4.15 14.00
C LEU A 181 12.41 3.42 13.11
N ILE A 182 12.48 3.79 11.83
CA ILE A 182 13.31 3.10 10.84
C ILE A 182 14.81 3.08 11.23
N PRO A 183 15.43 4.17 11.71
CA PRO A 183 16.84 4.17 12.09
C PRO A 183 17.15 3.15 13.19
N TYR A 184 16.32 3.06 14.25
CA TYR A 184 16.55 2.07 15.31
C TYR A 184 16.41 0.62 14.84
N PHE A 185 15.65 0.37 13.77
CA PHE A 185 15.45 -0.98 13.25
C PHE A 185 16.48 -1.39 12.20
N LEU A 186 17.06 -0.43 11.47
CA LEU A 186 18.09 -0.70 10.46
C LEU A 186 19.53 -0.54 10.98
N ASP A 187 19.75 0.19 12.08
CA ASP A 187 21.07 0.27 12.76
C ASP A 187 21.41 -0.96 13.62
N LEU A 188 20.62 -2.05 13.57
CA LEU A 188 20.85 -3.30 14.32
C LEU A 188 21.65 -4.33 13.51
#